data_AF-A0A2E5J9X4-F1
#
_entry.id   AF-A0A2E5J9X4-F1
#
_cell.length_a   1.000
_cell.length_b   1.000
_cell.length_c   1.000
_cell.angle_alpha   90.00
_cell.angle_beta   90.00
_cell.angle_gamma   90.00
#
_symmetry.space_group_name_H-M   'P 1'
#
loop_
_entity.id
_entity.type
_entity.pdbx_description
1 polymer ?
#
loop_
_entity_poly.entity_id
_entity_poly.type
_entity_poly.pdbx_seq_one_letter_code
_entity_poly.pdbx_strand_id
1 'polypeptide(L)'
;MLEAGVFGGHYFKGDISEYPKNWFKKAKINDDYFDVNLNYFKVKAGLSMEEWMAKGWIFPEDPLGWFQWYCRYTIGRRNSKMDKIQIQRWKNFGPRHIGGIKKNCRKNDLECRRKQRQALLQWAYDPFI
;
A
#
# COMPACT_ATOMS: atom_id res chain seq x y z
N MET A 1 5.23 4.18 -6.84
CA MET A 1 4.86 3.07 -5.92
C MET A 1 4.77 1.73 -6.66
N LEU A 2 3.87 1.57 -7.64
CA LEU A 2 3.70 0.30 -8.37
C LEU A 2 4.99 -0.18 -9.08
N GLU A 3 5.77 0.76 -9.63
CA GLU A 3 7.10 0.47 -10.22
C GLU A 3 8.13 -0.02 -9.19
N ALA A 4 8.10 0.54 -7.97
CA ALA A 4 9.00 0.09 -6.90
C ALA A 4 8.66 -1.35 -6.47
N GLY A 5 7.37 -1.71 -6.52
CA GLY A 5 6.87 -3.04 -6.19
C GLY A 5 6.18 -3.09 -4.83
N VAL A 6 4.90 -3.44 -4.86
CA VAL A 6 4.02 -3.54 -3.69
C VAL A 6 3.07 -4.71 -3.84
N PHE A 7 2.61 -5.25 -2.70
CA PHE A 7 1.61 -6.33 -2.65
C PHE A 7 2.00 -7.57 -3.48
N GLY A 8 3.30 -7.83 -3.63
CA GLY A 8 3.82 -8.94 -4.40
C GLY A 8 3.39 -8.96 -5.86
N GLY A 9 3.04 -7.78 -6.41
CA GLY A 9 2.50 -7.63 -7.75
C GLY A 9 1.05 -8.09 -7.93
N HIS A 10 0.41 -8.66 -6.92
CA HIS A 10 -0.88 -9.34 -7.03
C HIS A 10 -1.96 -8.67 -6.17
N TYR A 11 -2.24 -7.39 -6.44
CA TYR A 11 -3.27 -6.64 -5.72
C TYR A 11 -4.60 -6.58 -6.48
N PHE A 12 -4.56 -6.31 -7.78
CA PHE A 12 -5.72 -6.00 -8.60
C PHE A 12 -6.48 -7.24 -9.10
N LYS A 13 -5.98 -8.45 -8.79
CA LYS A 13 -6.61 -9.74 -9.15
C LYS A 13 -6.98 -9.84 -10.64
N GLY A 14 -6.11 -9.35 -11.51
CA GLY A 14 -6.29 -9.40 -12.97
C GLY A 14 -7.17 -8.31 -13.58
N ASP A 15 -7.81 -7.43 -12.80
CA ASP A 15 -8.57 -6.30 -13.34
C ASP A 15 -7.95 -4.94 -12.98
N ILE A 16 -7.30 -4.35 -13.97
CA ILE A 16 -6.72 -3.00 -13.89
C ILE A 16 -7.44 -2.00 -14.81
N SER A 17 -8.56 -2.40 -15.42
CA SER A 17 -9.25 -1.62 -16.46
C SER A 17 -9.78 -0.28 -15.95
N GLU A 18 -10.06 -0.18 -14.64
CA GLU A 18 -10.54 1.04 -13.99
C GLU A 18 -9.46 2.13 -13.81
N TYR A 19 -8.18 1.82 -14.04
CA TYR A 19 -7.06 2.70 -13.71
C TYR A 19 -6.32 3.23 -14.95
N PRO A 20 -5.61 4.37 -14.83
CA PRO A 20 -4.81 4.91 -15.91
C PRO A 20 -3.74 3.92 -16.40
N LYS A 21 -3.78 3.57 -17.69
CA LYS A 21 -2.82 2.61 -18.31
C LYS A 21 -1.36 3.01 -18.11
N ASN A 22 -1.08 4.31 -18.01
CA ASN A 22 0.29 4.81 -17.80
C ASN A 22 0.88 4.40 -16.44
N TRP A 23 0.06 4.14 -15.42
CA TRP A 23 0.53 3.66 -14.11
C TRP A 23 1.18 2.29 -14.18
N PHE A 24 0.78 1.48 -15.18
CA PHE A 24 1.19 0.09 -15.31
C PHE A 24 2.35 -0.14 -16.28
N LYS A 25 2.80 0.90 -17.00
CA LYS A 25 3.90 0.79 -17.99
C LYS A 25 5.20 0.20 -17.41
N LYS A 26 5.48 0.47 -16.14
CA LYS A 26 6.66 -0.04 -15.41
C LYS A 26 6.28 -0.70 -14.09
N ALA A 27 4.99 -1.00 -13.89
CA ALA A 27 4.54 -1.61 -12.65
C ALA A 27 5.04 -3.05 -12.55
N LYS A 28 5.43 -3.46 -11.35
CA LYS A 28 5.70 -4.88 -11.06
C LYS A 28 4.37 -5.55 -10.73
N ILE A 29 3.80 -6.27 -11.69
CA ILE A 29 2.51 -6.97 -11.57
C ILE A 29 2.73 -8.47 -11.79
N ASN A 30 1.97 -9.27 -11.06
CA ASN A 30 1.83 -10.70 -11.27
C ASN A 30 0.34 -11.04 -11.08
N ASP A 31 -0.32 -11.47 -12.16
CA ASP A 31 -1.75 -11.76 -12.16
C ASP A 31 -2.08 -13.17 -11.67
N ASP A 32 -1.09 -14.05 -11.55
CA ASP A 32 -1.30 -15.45 -11.17
C ASP A 32 -1.21 -15.65 -9.65
N TYR A 33 -0.23 -15.02 -9.00
CA TYR A 33 0.00 -15.19 -7.56
C TYR A 33 0.80 -14.05 -6.94
N PHE A 34 0.73 -13.97 -5.59
CA PHE A 34 1.56 -13.05 -4.81
C PHE A 34 3.04 -13.50 -4.81
N ASP A 35 3.93 -12.70 -5.41
CA ASP A 35 5.38 -12.93 -5.36
C ASP A 35 6.08 -11.89 -4.47
N VAL A 36 6.58 -12.34 -3.32
CA VAL A 36 7.29 -11.48 -2.37
C VAL A 36 8.55 -10.81 -2.97
N ASN A 37 9.16 -11.41 -4.00
CA ASN A 37 10.36 -10.87 -4.64
C ASN A 37 10.06 -9.64 -5.50
N LEU A 38 8.79 -9.44 -5.90
CA LEU A 38 8.37 -8.23 -6.59
C LEU A 38 8.26 -7.03 -5.65
N ASN A 39 8.12 -7.24 -4.34
CA ASN A 39 8.17 -6.14 -3.38
C ASN A 39 9.56 -5.52 -3.33
N TYR A 40 9.63 -4.19 -3.24
CA TYR A 40 10.91 -3.47 -3.17
C TYR A 40 11.86 -4.02 -2.11
N PHE A 41 11.35 -4.22 -0.88
CA PHE A 41 12.16 -4.71 0.24
C PHE A 41 12.15 -6.24 0.37
N LYS A 42 11.61 -6.98 -0.62
CA LYS A 42 11.56 -8.45 -0.66
C LYS A 42 10.98 -9.10 0.61
N VAL A 43 10.02 -8.43 1.25
CA VAL A 43 9.34 -8.92 2.47
C VAL A 43 7.83 -8.71 2.38
N LYS A 44 7.06 -9.58 3.01
CA LYS A 44 5.61 -9.41 3.16
C LYS A 44 5.32 -8.38 4.25
N ALA A 45 4.46 -7.42 3.93
CA ALA A 45 4.01 -6.38 4.84
C ALA A 45 2.49 -6.14 4.68
N GLY A 46 1.87 -5.66 5.77
CA GLY A 46 0.42 -5.49 5.87
C GLY A 46 -0.28 -6.65 6.60
N LEU A 47 -1.57 -6.44 6.83
CA LEU A 47 -2.52 -7.44 7.35
C LEU A 47 -3.17 -8.20 6.18
N SER A 48 -3.68 -9.40 6.45
CA SER A 48 -4.44 -10.20 5.47
C SER A 48 -5.83 -9.60 5.20
N MET A 49 -6.47 -10.00 4.08
CA MET A 49 -7.83 -9.55 3.78
C MET A 49 -8.81 -9.94 4.89
N GLU A 50 -8.68 -11.13 5.48
CA GLU A 50 -9.53 -11.57 6.59
C GLU A 50 -9.38 -10.66 7.81
N GLU A 51 -8.15 -10.25 8.15
CA GLU A 51 -7.90 -9.32 9.26
C GLU A 51 -8.49 -7.93 9.00
N TRP A 52 -8.46 -7.46 7.75
CA TRP A 52 -9.12 -6.20 7.37
C TRP A 52 -10.64 -6.29 7.50
N MET A 53 -11.23 -7.41 7.07
CA MET A 53 -12.66 -7.66 7.21
C MET A 53 -13.08 -7.74 8.68
N ALA A 54 -12.34 -8.49 9.50
CA ALA A 54 -12.60 -8.63 10.93
C ALA A 54 -12.53 -7.29 11.69
N LYS A 55 -11.73 -6.34 11.21
CA LYS A 55 -11.63 -4.98 11.77
C LYS A 55 -12.68 -4.01 11.22
N GLY A 56 -13.54 -4.43 10.29
CA GLY A 56 -14.50 -3.55 9.62
C GLY A 56 -13.83 -2.47 8.77
N TRP A 57 -12.65 -2.78 8.21
CA TRP A 57 -11.83 -1.81 7.47
C TRP A 57 -12.00 -1.89 5.95
N ILE A 58 -12.88 -2.76 5.48
CA ILE A 58 -13.28 -2.90 4.09
C ILE A 58 -14.63 -2.21 3.90
N PHE A 59 -14.71 -1.37 2.88
CA PHE A 59 -15.93 -0.71 2.48
C PHE A 59 -16.52 -1.41 1.26
N PRO A 60 -17.84 -1.54 1.14
CA PRO A 60 -18.47 -2.16 -0.04
C PRO A 60 -18.07 -1.48 -1.36
N GLU A 61 -17.84 -0.17 -1.33
CA GLU A 61 -17.42 0.58 -2.51
C GLU A 61 -15.98 0.25 -2.91
N ASP A 62 -15.10 -0.12 -1.98
CA ASP A 62 -13.69 -0.47 -2.24
C ASP A 62 -13.35 -1.85 -1.63
N PRO A 63 -13.81 -2.95 -2.26
CA PRO A 63 -13.70 -4.30 -1.72
C PRO A 63 -12.25 -4.81 -1.60
N LEU A 64 -11.28 -4.21 -2.28
CA LEU A 64 -9.86 -4.56 -2.14
C LEU A 64 -9.19 -3.79 -0.99
N GLY A 65 -9.90 -2.88 -0.33
CA GLY A 65 -9.46 -2.14 0.84
C GLY A 65 -8.79 -0.80 0.52
N TRP A 66 -7.91 -0.35 1.42
CA TRP A 66 -7.40 1.02 1.41
C TRP A 66 -6.65 1.40 0.13
N PHE A 67 -5.90 0.48 -0.50
CA PHE A 67 -5.12 0.82 -1.68
C PHE A 67 -5.99 1.05 -2.92
N GLN A 68 -7.08 0.31 -3.10
CA GLN A 68 -8.11 0.62 -4.11
C GLN A 68 -8.79 1.96 -3.82
N TRP A 69 -9.13 2.24 -2.56
CA TRP A 69 -9.63 3.57 -2.18
C TRP A 69 -8.63 4.66 -2.59
N TYR A 70 -7.34 4.46 -2.29
CA TYR A 70 -6.27 5.40 -2.61
C TYR A 70 -6.17 5.63 -4.13
N CYS A 71 -6.12 4.57 -4.93
CA CYS A 71 -6.09 4.68 -6.39
C CYS A 71 -7.28 5.48 -6.93
N ARG A 72 -8.50 5.17 -6.49
CA ARG A 72 -9.72 5.87 -6.92
C ARG A 72 -9.78 7.32 -6.44
N TYR A 73 -9.32 7.57 -5.22
CA TYR A 73 -9.18 8.92 -4.67
C TYR A 73 -8.18 9.75 -5.49
N THR A 74 -7.06 9.16 -5.88
CA THR A 74 -6.05 9.83 -6.72
C THR A 74 -6.59 10.23 -8.09
N ILE A 75 -7.47 9.43 -8.71
CA ILE A 75 -8.11 9.75 -9.99
C ILE A 75 -9.39 10.61 -9.87
N GLY A 76 -9.71 11.10 -8.68
CA GLY A 76 -10.75 12.12 -8.49
C GLY A 76 -12.08 11.62 -7.89
N ARG A 77 -12.25 10.32 -7.62
CA ARG A 77 -13.45 9.83 -6.90
C ARG A 77 -13.47 10.42 -5.49
N ARG A 78 -14.63 10.89 -5.03
CA ARG A 78 -14.83 11.44 -3.68
C ARG A 78 -16.02 10.78 -3.00
N ASN A 79 -15.85 10.47 -1.72
CA ASN A 79 -16.92 10.01 -0.82
C ASN A 79 -16.61 10.56 0.57
N SER A 80 -17.35 11.59 1.00
CA SER A 80 -17.01 12.38 2.19
C SER A 80 -16.83 11.54 3.47
N LYS A 81 -17.70 10.56 3.70
CA LYS A 81 -17.65 9.68 4.88
C LYS A 81 -16.44 8.76 4.83
N MET A 82 -16.22 8.10 3.70
CA MET A 82 -15.11 7.15 3.52
C MET A 82 -13.76 7.86 3.49
N ASP A 83 -13.66 8.96 2.75
CA ASP A 83 -12.45 9.75 2.61
C ASP A 83 -11.96 10.23 3.98
N LYS A 84 -12.87 10.72 4.83
CA LYS A 84 -12.53 11.12 6.20
C LYS A 84 -11.88 9.98 6.99
N ILE A 85 -12.45 8.77 6.92
CA ILE A 85 -11.94 7.59 7.64
C ILE A 85 -10.58 7.17 7.08
N GLN A 86 -10.46 7.02 5.76
CA GLN A 86 -9.25 6.50 5.12
C GLN A 86 -8.08 7.50 5.21
N ILE A 87 -8.35 8.80 5.11
CA ILE A 87 -7.36 9.87 5.36
C ILE A 87 -6.92 9.84 6.82
N GLN A 88 -7.84 9.66 7.78
CA GLN A 88 -7.45 9.59 9.18
C GLN A 88 -6.57 8.37 9.47
N ARG A 89 -6.90 7.20 8.89
CA ARG A 89 -6.07 5.99 9.00
C ARG A 89 -4.67 6.22 8.42
N TRP A 90 -4.59 6.83 7.25
CA TRP A 90 -3.32 7.20 6.62
C TRP A 90 -2.50 8.12 7.53
N LYS A 91 -3.09 9.21 8.03
CA LYS A 91 -2.45 10.15 8.97
C LYS A 91 -1.99 9.51 10.28
N ASN A 92 -2.70 8.50 10.77
CA ASN A 92 -2.31 7.76 11.97
C ASN A 92 -1.20 6.73 11.69
N PHE A 93 -1.12 6.23 10.46
CA PHE A 93 -0.16 5.22 10.05
C PHE A 93 1.23 5.79 9.79
N GLY A 94 1.34 6.80 8.93
CA GLY A 94 2.63 7.29 8.42
C GLY A 94 3.58 7.82 9.49
N PRO A 95 3.23 8.90 10.21
CA PRO A 95 4.09 9.53 11.21
C PRO A 95 4.61 8.54 12.26
N ARG A 96 3.75 7.61 12.71
CA ARG A 96 4.14 6.58 13.68
C ARG A 96 5.23 5.66 13.13
N HIS A 97 5.06 5.16 11.91
CA HIS A 97 6.06 4.27 11.32
C HIS A 97 7.31 5.01 10.84
N ILE A 98 7.18 6.24 10.37
CA ILE A 98 8.31 7.10 10.01
C ILE A 98 9.16 7.39 11.26
N GLY A 99 8.54 7.79 12.36
CA GLY A 99 9.23 8.00 13.64
C GLY A 99 9.89 6.74 14.17
N GLY A 100 9.24 5.59 14.01
CA GLY A 100 9.81 4.28 14.36
C GLY A 100 11.07 3.92 13.56
N ILE A 101 11.19 4.33 12.29
CA ILE A 101 12.41 4.13 11.52
C ILE A 101 13.49 5.11 12.00
N LYS A 102 13.18 6.40 12.07
CA LYS A 102 14.14 7.45 12.47
C LYS A 102 14.76 7.20 13.84
N LYS A 103 13.98 6.66 14.79
CA LYS A 103 14.47 6.35 16.15
C LYS A 103 15.41 5.14 16.20
N ASN A 104 15.21 4.15 15.32
CA ASN A 104 15.82 2.83 15.48
C ASN A 104 16.79 2.43 14.35
N CYS A 105 16.84 3.19 13.25
CA CYS A 105 17.66 2.88 12.10
C CYS A 105 18.73 3.94 11.88
N ARG A 106 19.90 3.52 11.38
CA ARG A 106 20.93 4.45 10.91
C ARG A 106 20.44 5.16 9.64
N LYS A 107 20.91 6.39 9.42
CA LYS A 107 20.63 7.14 8.19
C LYS A 107 21.06 6.32 6.97
N ASN A 108 20.18 6.20 5.97
CA ASN A 108 20.37 5.45 4.72
C ASN A 108 20.47 3.92 4.88
N ASP A 109 20.27 3.34 6.07
CA ASP A 109 20.21 1.89 6.25
C ASP A 109 18.81 1.37 5.85
N LEU A 110 18.69 0.95 4.59
CA LEU A 110 17.46 0.40 4.02
C LEU A 110 17.19 -1.06 4.44
N GLU A 111 18.20 -1.76 4.97
CA GLU A 111 18.04 -3.12 5.51
C GLU A 111 17.43 -3.10 6.92
N CYS A 112 17.56 -2.00 7.65
CA CYS A 112 16.87 -1.80 8.90
C CYS A 112 15.34 -1.66 8.70
N ARG A 113 14.58 -2.48 9.44
CA ARG A 113 13.09 -2.45 9.48
C ARG A 113 12.41 -2.56 8.11
N ARG A 114 12.96 -3.37 7.19
CA ARG A 114 12.39 -3.64 5.86
C ARG A 114 10.87 -3.84 5.81
N LYS A 115 10.28 -4.61 6.74
CA LYS A 115 8.82 -4.82 6.80
C LYS A 115 8.03 -3.52 7.00
N GLN A 116 8.53 -2.64 7.85
CA GLN A 116 7.92 -1.34 8.15
C GLN A 116 8.08 -0.38 6.96
N ARG A 117 9.25 -0.41 6.29
CA ARG A 117 9.50 0.35 5.06
C ARG A 117 8.59 -0.12 3.91
N GLN A 118 8.44 -1.42 3.73
CA GLN A 118 7.50 -1.98 2.73
C GLN A 118 6.05 -1.57 3.04
N ALA A 119 5.66 -1.55 4.32
CA ALA A 119 4.33 -1.09 4.73
C ALA A 119 4.13 0.40 4.45
N LEU A 120 5.14 1.26 4.69
CA LEU A 120 5.08 2.68 4.31
C LEU A 120 4.88 2.85 2.80
N LEU A 121 5.62 2.10 1.99
CA LEU A 121 5.47 2.12 0.53
C LEU A 121 4.05 1.73 0.11
N GLN A 122 3.46 0.70 0.72
CA GLN A 122 2.07 0.27 0.49
C GLN A 122 1.03 1.31 0.91
N TRP A 123 1.37 2.18 1.87
CA TRP A 123 0.54 3.30 2.35
C TRP A 123 0.89 4.65 1.71
N ALA A 124 1.62 4.64 0.59
CA ALA A 124 1.99 5.82 -0.18
C ALA A 124 2.88 6.84 0.57
N TYR A 125 3.63 6.37 1.55
CA TYR A 125 4.68 7.16 2.21
C TYR A 125 6.04 6.85 1.61
N ASP A 126 6.99 7.77 1.77
CA ASP A 126 8.39 7.57 1.43
C ASP A 126 9.04 6.53 2.37
N PRO A 127 9.49 5.37 1.86
CA PRO A 127 10.11 4.34 2.67
C PRO A 127 11.65 4.47 2.77
N PHE A 128 12.27 5.46 2.13
CA PHE A 128 13.74 5.60 1.99
C PHE A 128 14.39 6.56 3.00
N ILE A 129 13.60 6.96 3.99
CA ILE A 129 13.97 7.87 5.08
C ILE A 129 14.92 7.28 6.13
#